data_AF-R7PXV1-F1
#
_entry.id   AF-R7PXV1-F1
#
_cell.length_a   1.000
_cell.length_b   1.000
_cell.length_c   1.000
_cell.angle_alpha   90.00
_cell.angle_beta   90.00
_cell.angle_gamma   90.00
#
_symmetry.space_group_name_H-M   'P 1'
#
loop_
_entity.id
_entity.type
_entity.pdbx_description
1 polymer ?
#
loop_
_entity_poly.entity_id
_entity_poly.type
_entity_poly.pdbx_seq_one_letter_code
_entity_poly.pdbx_strand_id
1 'polypeptide(L)'
;MYGALDILLPAIPKGKQQDQKKVTLAVVEGDVHDIGKNILKTLLTAGGYLVDDLGKDVPADVIADAAQENGAQVVALSALMTTTMFKMKETLDLLDENGYRQDVKVTVGGSPTSPELAKNLGADHWDKNAQDAVQWLKGGI
;
A
#
# COMPACT_ATOMS: atom_id res chain seq x y z
N MET A 1 -2.80 5.72 20.81
CA MET A 1 -2.04 6.28 19.68
C MET A 1 -2.97 6.74 18.54
N TYR A 2 -3.96 5.94 18.14
CA TYR A 2 -4.85 6.27 17.00
C TYR A 2 -5.84 7.44 17.23
N GLY A 3 -6.37 7.64 18.44
CA GLY A 3 -7.42 8.64 18.68
C GLY A 3 -7.06 10.11 18.38
N ALA A 4 -5.77 10.48 18.36
CA ALA A 4 -5.35 11.81 17.92
C ALA A 4 -5.36 11.94 16.38
N LEU A 5 -5.06 10.86 15.66
CA LEU A 5 -5.10 10.83 14.20
C LEU A 5 -6.54 10.91 13.69
N ASP A 6 -7.48 10.26 14.38
CA ASP A 6 -8.91 10.30 14.02
C ASP A 6 -9.50 11.72 14.05
N ILE A 7 -8.94 12.60 14.88
CA ILE A 7 -9.32 14.02 14.97
C ILE A 7 -8.63 14.84 13.87
N LEU A 8 -7.36 14.56 13.59
CA LEU A 8 -6.54 15.37 12.68
C LEU A 8 -6.79 15.05 11.20
N LEU A 9 -6.96 13.78 10.83
CA LEU A 9 -7.11 13.36 9.43
C LEU A 9 -8.31 14.01 8.73
N PRO A 10 -9.51 14.14 9.35
CA PRO A 10 -10.64 14.85 8.73
C PRO A 10 -10.43 16.36 8.56
N ALA A 11 -9.54 16.95 9.37
CA ALA A 11 -9.28 18.40 9.38
C ALA A 11 -8.27 18.86 8.32
N ILE A 12 -7.59 17.92 7.64
CA ILE A 12 -6.67 18.24 6.55
C ILE A 12 -7.48 18.70 5.33
N PRO A 13 -7.22 19.90 4.77
CA PRO A 13 -7.92 20.38 3.58
C PRO A 13 -7.76 19.40 2.42
N LYS A 14 -8.87 18.81 1.97
CA LYS A 14 -8.87 17.96 0.78
C LYS A 14 -8.73 18.85 -0.45
N GLY A 15 -7.67 18.67 -1.23
CA GLY A 15 -7.58 19.28 -2.57
C GLY A 15 -8.74 18.83 -3.46
N LYS A 16 -8.88 19.38 -4.67
CA LYS A 16 -9.90 18.89 -5.62
C LYS A 16 -9.71 17.38 -5.81
N GLN A 17 -10.73 16.59 -5.47
CA GLN A 17 -10.69 15.13 -5.45
C GLN A 17 -10.30 14.51 -6.81
N GLN A 18 -10.55 15.23 -7.89
CA GLN A 18 -10.39 14.75 -9.26
C GLN A 18 -8.93 14.55 -9.69
N ASP A 19 -7.98 15.22 -9.02
CA ASP A 19 -6.54 15.14 -9.35
C ASP A 19 -5.72 14.34 -8.32
N GLN A 20 -6.37 13.73 -7.33
CA GLN A 20 -5.66 13.01 -6.26
C GLN A 20 -5.35 11.57 -6.68
N LYS A 21 -4.11 11.16 -6.48
CA LYS A 21 -3.70 9.77 -6.68
C LYS A 21 -4.32 8.88 -5.61
N LYS A 22 -4.84 7.74 -6.04
CA LYS A 22 -5.45 6.70 -5.24
C LYS A 22 -4.44 5.61 -4.91
N VAL A 23 -4.41 5.22 -3.64
CA VAL A 23 -3.51 4.20 -3.10
C VAL A 23 -4.34 3.16 -2.36
N THR A 24 -4.25 1.90 -2.77
CA THR A 24 -4.75 0.76 -2.00
C THR A 24 -3.65 0.28 -1.06
N LEU A 25 -3.99 0.12 0.23
CA LEU A 25 -3.04 -0.14 1.29
C LEU A 25 -3.54 -1.31 2.16
N ALA A 26 -2.72 -2.35 2.36
CA ALA A 26 -3.10 -3.53 3.11
C ALA A 26 -1.91 -4.18 3.84
N VAL A 27 -2.19 -4.81 4.99
CA VAL A 27 -1.34 -5.89 5.51
C VAL A 27 -1.84 -7.20 4.91
N VAL A 28 -0.94 -7.98 4.33
CA VAL A 28 -1.27 -9.22 3.62
C VAL A 28 -1.85 -10.28 4.55
N GLU A 29 -2.52 -11.26 3.96
CA GLU A 29 -3.12 -12.41 4.62
C GLU A 29 -2.16 -13.10 5.62
N GLY A 30 -2.70 -13.48 6.77
CA GLY A 30 -1.98 -14.13 7.87
C GLY A 30 -1.16 -13.18 8.74
N ASP A 31 -1.13 -11.88 8.44
CA ASP A 31 -0.37 -10.88 9.19
C ASP A 31 -1.25 -9.76 9.76
N VAL A 32 -1.12 -9.52 11.07
CA VAL A 32 -1.95 -8.58 11.84
C VAL A 32 -1.19 -7.33 12.31
N HIS A 33 0.05 -7.16 11.86
CA HIS A 33 0.92 -6.07 12.32
C HIS A 33 0.75 -4.83 11.44
N ASP A 34 -0.08 -3.89 11.89
CA ASP A 34 -0.56 -2.75 11.10
C ASP A 34 0.11 -1.40 11.42
N ILE A 35 1.04 -1.34 12.38
CA ILE A 35 1.63 -0.06 12.82
C ILE A 35 2.34 0.66 11.67
N GLY A 36 3.22 -0.04 10.94
CA GLY A 36 3.96 0.53 9.81
C GLY A 36 3.02 1.02 8.70
N LYS A 37 2.01 0.21 8.38
CA LYS A 37 0.94 0.55 7.43
C LYS A 37 0.19 1.81 7.87
N ASN A 38 -0.20 1.93 9.15
CA ASN A 38 -0.95 3.08 9.66
C ASN A 38 -0.11 4.38 9.70
N ILE A 39 1.20 4.27 9.91
CA ILE A 39 2.12 5.40 9.74
C ILE A 39 2.12 5.84 8.27
N LEU A 40 2.26 4.89 7.32
CA LEU A 40 2.21 5.19 5.89
C LEU A 40 0.89 5.84 5.47
N LYS A 41 -0.25 5.27 5.89
CA LYS A 41 -1.59 5.84 5.69
C LYS A 41 -1.65 7.31 6.11
N THR A 42 -1.15 7.60 7.31
CA THR A 42 -1.16 8.96 7.87
C THR A 42 -0.35 9.92 7.00
N LEU A 43 0.86 9.52 6.58
CA LEU A 43 1.72 10.34 5.74
C LEU A 43 1.15 10.55 4.33
N LEU A 44 0.55 9.51 3.73
CA LEU A 44 -0.11 9.61 2.43
C LEU A 44 -1.34 10.51 2.48
N THR A 45 -2.17 10.35 3.51
CA THR A 45 -3.35 11.21 3.70
C THR A 45 -2.93 12.67 3.89
N ALA A 46 -1.90 12.92 4.72
CA ALA A 46 -1.34 14.26 4.88
C ALA A 46 -0.67 14.79 3.60
N GLY A 47 -0.19 13.89 2.74
CA GLY A 47 0.35 14.20 1.42
C GLY A 47 -0.70 14.43 0.33
N GLY A 48 -2.00 14.34 0.64
CA GLY A 48 -3.09 14.58 -0.31
C GLY A 48 -3.44 13.39 -1.21
N TYR A 49 -3.03 12.18 -0.84
CA TYR A 49 -3.44 10.95 -1.53
C TYR A 49 -4.81 10.48 -1.04
N LEU A 50 -5.58 9.85 -1.93
CA LEU A 50 -6.79 9.11 -1.59
C LEU A 50 -6.40 7.70 -1.17
N VAL A 51 -6.37 7.43 0.13
CA VAL A 51 -5.95 6.13 0.66
C VAL A 51 -7.17 5.24 0.91
N ASP A 52 -7.24 4.15 0.16
CA ASP A 52 -8.13 3.01 0.40
C ASP A 52 -7.39 2.00 1.27
N ASP A 53 -7.67 2.02 2.58
CA ASP A 53 -7.00 1.18 3.57
C ASP A 53 -7.86 -0.03 3.90
N LEU A 54 -7.47 -1.20 3.37
CA LEU A 54 -8.16 -2.47 3.55
C LEU A 54 -7.90 -3.09 4.94
N GLY A 55 -7.00 -2.51 5.72
CA GLY A 55 -6.68 -2.98 7.05
C GLY A 55 -5.58 -4.03 7.03
N LYS A 56 -5.83 -5.17 7.68
CA LYS A 56 -4.84 -6.22 7.94
C LYS A 56 -5.45 -7.60 7.82
N ASP A 57 -4.59 -8.61 7.66
CA ASP A 57 -5.01 -9.97 7.39
C ASP A 57 -5.91 -10.03 6.15
N VAL A 58 -5.48 -9.35 5.08
CA VAL A 58 -6.30 -9.15 3.87
C VAL A 58 -5.89 -10.17 2.79
N PRO A 59 -6.83 -11.01 2.30
CA PRO A 59 -6.61 -11.91 1.19
C PRO A 59 -6.15 -11.20 -0.09
N ALA A 60 -5.37 -11.90 -0.90
CA ALA A 60 -4.74 -11.32 -2.10
C ALA A 60 -5.75 -10.90 -3.18
N ASP A 61 -6.83 -11.66 -3.34
CA ASP A 61 -7.95 -11.37 -4.24
C ASP A 61 -8.67 -10.09 -3.83
N VAL A 62 -8.98 -9.94 -2.53
CA VAL A 62 -9.60 -8.72 -2.00
C VAL A 62 -8.73 -7.48 -2.28
N ILE A 63 -7.40 -7.61 -2.16
CA ILE A 63 -6.49 -6.49 -2.46
C ILE A 63 -6.49 -6.14 -3.96
N ALA A 64 -6.38 -7.16 -4.82
CA ALA A 64 -6.33 -6.96 -6.26
C ALA A 64 -7.65 -6.38 -6.80
N ASP A 65 -8.79 -6.92 -6.35
CA ASP A 65 -10.12 -6.46 -6.73
C ASP A 65 -10.35 -5.03 -6.28
N ALA A 66 -10.06 -4.71 -5.01
CA ALA A 66 -10.22 -3.34 -4.50
C ALA A 66 -9.34 -2.34 -5.25
N ALA A 67 -8.10 -2.70 -5.59
CA ALA A 67 -7.21 -1.86 -6.37
C ALA A 67 -7.79 -1.54 -7.75
N GLN A 68 -8.32 -2.55 -8.43
CA GLN A 68 -8.94 -2.40 -9.75
C GLN A 68 -10.25 -1.61 -9.69
N GLU A 69 -11.17 -1.99 -8.80
CA GLU A 69 -12.48 -1.34 -8.64
C GLU A 69 -12.35 0.15 -8.30
N ASN A 70 -11.38 0.50 -7.44
CA ASN A 70 -11.14 1.88 -7.06
C ASN A 70 -10.28 2.64 -8.06
N GLY A 71 -9.69 1.98 -9.06
CA GLY A 71 -8.76 2.60 -10.01
C GLY A 71 -7.51 3.13 -9.31
N ALA A 72 -6.94 2.32 -8.40
CA ALA A 72 -5.74 2.67 -7.64
C ALA A 72 -4.52 2.74 -8.56
N GLN A 73 -3.80 3.86 -8.55
CA GLN A 73 -2.51 3.94 -9.27
C GLN A 73 -1.38 3.28 -8.49
N VAL A 74 -1.60 2.98 -7.20
CA VAL A 74 -0.61 2.42 -6.30
C VAL A 74 -1.23 1.35 -5.42
N VAL A 75 -0.56 0.21 -5.29
CA VAL A 75 -0.81 -0.80 -4.25
C VAL A 75 0.39 -0.85 -3.33
N ALA A 76 0.17 -0.64 -2.04
CA ALA A 76 1.19 -0.68 -1.00
C ALA A 76 0.92 -1.85 -0.05
N LEU A 77 1.84 -2.82 -0.02
CA LEU A 77 1.70 -4.05 0.77
C LEU A 77 2.64 -4.06 1.97
N SER A 78 2.13 -4.51 3.12
CA SER A 78 2.91 -4.64 4.34
C SER A 78 2.90 -6.07 4.89
N ALA A 79 4.03 -6.53 5.41
CA ALA A 79 4.15 -7.74 6.23
C ALA A 79 5.23 -7.55 7.30
N LEU A 80 5.03 -8.11 8.50
CA LEU A 80 6.06 -8.16 9.55
C LEU A 80 6.59 -9.59 9.77
N MET A 81 5.87 -10.62 9.36
CA MET A 81 6.29 -12.01 9.50
C MET A 81 6.96 -12.53 8.22
N THR A 82 8.07 -13.25 8.36
CA THR A 82 8.76 -13.89 7.22
C THR A 82 7.89 -14.94 6.52
N THR A 83 6.95 -15.54 7.25
CA THR A 83 6.01 -16.54 6.72
C THR A 83 4.93 -15.92 5.84
N THR A 84 4.62 -14.64 6.01
CA THR A 84 3.51 -13.95 5.32
C THR A 84 4.01 -13.07 4.18
N MET A 85 5.28 -12.68 4.14
CA MET A 85 5.82 -11.80 3.09
C MET A 85 5.65 -12.36 1.66
N PHE A 86 5.58 -13.69 1.49
CA PHE A 86 5.34 -14.30 0.19
C PHE A 86 3.88 -14.13 -0.31
N LYS A 87 2.94 -13.83 0.58
CA LYS A 87 1.56 -13.47 0.20
C LYS A 87 1.49 -12.22 -0.67
N MET A 88 2.52 -11.36 -0.60
CA MET A 88 2.65 -10.24 -1.53
C MET A 88 2.72 -10.71 -2.99
N LYS A 89 3.38 -11.85 -3.27
CA LYS A 89 3.47 -12.40 -4.63
C LYS A 89 2.09 -12.76 -5.18
N GLU A 90 1.25 -13.35 -4.34
CA GLU A 90 -0.11 -13.75 -4.72
C GLU A 90 -0.92 -12.52 -5.17
N THR A 91 -0.79 -11.38 -4.48
CA THR A 91 -1.44 -10.13 -4.92
C THR A 91 -0.88 -9.64 -6.25
N LEU A 92 0.44 -9.65 -6.45
CA LEU A 92 1.04 -9.23 -7.71
C LEU A 92 0.62 -10.12 -8.88
N ASP A 93 0.52 -11.43 -8.66
CA ASP A 93 0.08 -12.39 -9.67
C ASP A 93 -1.37 -12.16 -10.07
N LEU A 94 -2.25 -11.94 -9.09
CA LEU A 94 -3.66 -11.62 -9.37
C LEU A 94 -3.82 -10.28 -10.11
N LEU A 95 -3.01 -9.27 -9.79
CA LEU A 95 -3.00 -8.01 -10.56
C LEU A 95 -2.57 -8.24 -12.02
N ASP A 96 -1.64 -9.16 -12.28
CA ASP A 96 -1.18 -9.51 -13.63
C ASP A 96 -2.23 -10.34 -14.38
N GLU A 97 -2.79 -11.36 -13.73
CA GLU A 97 -3.87 -12.21 -14.26
C GLU A 97 -5.11 -11.39 -14.63
N ASN A 98 -5.46 -10.39 -13.82
CA ASN A 98 -6.57 -9.47 -14.08
C ASN A 98 -6.23 -8.40 -15.13
N GLY A 99 -4.98 -8.35 -15.61
CA GLY A 99 -4.50 -7.37 -16.60
C GLY A 99 -4.36 -5.95 -16.04
N TYR A 100 -4.48 -5.76 -14.72
CA TYR A 100 -4.40 -4.45 -14.08
C TYR A 100 -2.95 -4.05 -13.73
N ARG A 101 -2.02 -5.00 -13.73
CA ARG A 101 -0.60 -4.79 -13.38
C ARG A 101 0.09 -3.67 -14.15
N GLN A 102 -0.32 -3.42 -15.39
CA GLN A 102 0.20 -2.35 -16.25
C GLN A 102 -0.26 -0.94 -15.86
N ASP A 103 -1.40 -0.84 -15.17
CA ASP A 103 -2.04 0.41 -14.77
C ASP A 103 -1.74 0.81 -13.32
N VAL A 104 -1.09 -0.09 -12.55
CA VAL A 104 -0.81 0.09 -11.13
C VAL A 104 0.66 -0.10 -10.80
N LYS A 105 1.16 0.72 -9.88
CA LYS A 105 2.50 0.58 -9.29
C LYS A 105 2.42 -0.14 -7.95
N VAL A 106 3.27 -1.14 -7.75
CA VAL A 106 3.26 -1.94 -6.52
C VAL A 106 4.52 -1.66 -5.71
N THR A 107 4.34 -1.26 -4.45
CA THR A 107 5.43 -1.12 -3.48
C THR A 107 5.22 -2.05 -2.29
N VAL A 108 6.31 -2.60 -1.77
CA VAL A 108 6.28 -3.56 -0.67
C VAL A 108 7.17 -3.11 0.49
N GLY A 109 6.72 -3.32 1.72
CA GLY A 109 7.46 -2.91 2.91
C GLY A 109 7.22 -3.80 4.12
N GLY A 110 7.97 -3.51 5.18
CA GLY A 110 7.91 -4.21 6.46
C GLY A 110 9.22 -4.90 6.83
N SER A 111 9.41 -5.21 8.12
CA SER A 111 10.74 -5.58 8.63
C SER A 111 11.43 -6.78 7.96
N PRO A 112 10.74 -7.85 7.50
CA PRO A 112 11.41 -8.98 6.88
C PRO A 112 11.67 -8.78 5.38
N THR A 113 11.18 -7.69 4.77
CA THR A 113 11.33 -7.47 3.33
C THR A 113 12.68 -6.85 2.98
N SER A 114 13.06 -6.95 1.71
CA SER A 114 14.33 -6.43 1.19
C SER A 114 14.21 -6.00 -0.27
N PRO A 115 15.16 -5.21 -0.82
CA PRO A 115 15.18 -4.89 -2.24
C PRO A 115 15.21 -6.14 -3.14
N GLU A 116 15.97 -7.16 -2.72
CA GLU A 116 16.08 -8.42 -3.44
C GLU A 116 14.75 -9.18 -3.43
N LEU A 117 14.07 -9.23 -2.29
CA LEU A 117 12.73 -9.81 -2.20
C LEU A 117 11.76 -9.08 -3.12
N ALA A 118 11.68 -7.74 -3.04
CA ALA A 118 10.78 -6.96 -3.89
C ALA A 118 10.99 -7.23 -5.38
N LYS A 119 12.25 -7.28 -5.81
CA LYS A 119 12.62 -7.65 -7.19
C LYS A 119 12.15 -9.06 -7.55
N ASN A 120 12.37 -10.03 -6.67
CA ASN A 120 11.96 -11.43 -6.89
C ASN A 120 10.43 -11.57 -6.94
N LEU A 121 9.70 -10.73 -6.19
CA LEU A 121 8.24 -10.68 -6.23
C LEU A 121 7.70 -10.01 -7.49
N GLY A 122 8.48 -9.14 -8.14
CA GLY A 122 8.04 -8.32 -9.28
C GLY A 122 7.43 -6.95 -8.89
N ALA A 123 7.69 -6.49 -7.66
CA ALA A 123 7.28 -5.17 -7.21
C ALA A 123 8.09 -4.06 -7.88
N ASP A 124 7.47 -2.89 -8.07
CA ASP A 124 8.12 -1.71 -8.65
C ASP A 124 9.11 -1.07 -7.67
N HIS A 125 8.87 -1.22 -6.36
CA HIS A 125 9.69 -0.60 -5.32
C HIS A 125 9.67 -1.37 -3.99
N TRP A 126 10.71 -1.14 -3.19
CA TRP A 126 10.84 -1.63 -1.84
C TRP A 126 11.00 -0.47 -0.87
N ASP A 127 10.18 -0.46 0.17
CA ASP A 127 10.17 0.59 1.18
C ASP A 127 10.98 0.20 2.41
N LYS A 128 12.05 0.95 2.69
CA LYS A 128 12.76 0.81 3.97
C LYS A 128 11.91 1.26 5.16
N ASN A 129 11.05 2.27 4.95
CA ASN A 129 10.12 2.80 5.94
C ASN A 129 9.03 3.64 5.24
N ALA A 130 8.07 4.15 6.01
CA ALA A 130 6.95 4.92 5.47
C ALA A 130 7.38 6.23 4.77
N GLN A 131 8.47 6.86 5.21
CA GLN A 131 8.99 8.07 4.57
C GLN A 131 9.57 7.78 3.18
N ASP A 132 10.28 6.68 3.05
CA ASP A 132 10.84 6.20 1.79
C ASP A 132 9.75 5.97 0.74
N ALA A 133 8.66 5.29 1.14
CA ALA A 133 7.47 5.11 0.31
C ALA A 133 6.91 6.43 -0.19
N VAL A 134 6.68 7.39 0.71
CA VAL A 134 6.13 8.70 0.34
C VAL A 134 7.05 9.46 -0.63
N GLN A 135 8.38 9.34 -0.46
CA GLN A 135 9.33 9.98 -1.36
C GLN A 135 9.31 9.33 -2.75
N TRP A 136 9.28 8.01 -2.82
CA TRP A 136 9.18 7.28 -4.07
C TRP A 136 7.89 7.63 -4.84
N LEU A 137 6.74 7.67 -4.15
CA LEU A 137 5.45 8.04 -4.75
C LEU A 137 5.40 9.47 -5.28
N LYS A 138 6.12 10.40 -4.64
CA LYS A 138 6.29 11.78 -5.12
C LYS A 138 7.23 11.87 -6.32
N GLY A 139 8.15 10.93 -6.47
CA GLY A 139 9.27 10.96 -7.41
C GLY A 139 8.95 10.57 -8.85
N GLY A 140 7.78 9.99 -9.15
CA GLY A 140 7.47 9.67 -10.55
C GLY A 140 6.37 8.65 -10.80
N ILE A 141 5.28 8.70 -10.04
CA ILE A 141 4.00 8.10 -10.45
C ILE A 141 3.12 9.21 -11.04
#